data_AF-A0A7C5XTG3-F1
#
_entry.id   AF-A0A7C5XTG3-F1
#
_cell.length_a   1.000
_cell.length_b   1.000
_cell.length_c   1.000
_cell.angle_alpha   90.00
_cell.angle_beta   90.00
_cell.angle_gamma   90.00
#
_symmetry.space_group_name_H-M   'P 1'
#
loop_
_entity.id
_entity.type
_entity.pdbx_description
1 polymer ?
#
loop_
_entity_poly.entity_id
_entity_poly.type
_entity_poly.pdbx_seq_one_letter_code
_entity_poly.pdbx_strand_id
1 'polypeptide(L)' 'TRRTIHYVVRRGDSLSRIARRFRVSVRDLVRWNGLRLSDYLRPGQRLKVHVDVTRLGAG' A
#
# COMPACT_ATOMS: atom_id res chain seq x y z
N THR A 1 -3.86 -10.61 13.15
CA THR A 1 -3.16 -9.44 13.75
C THR A 1 -2.76 -8.46 12.66
N ARG A 2 -2.66 -7.15 12.97
CA ARG A 2 -2.30 -6.11 11.99
C ARG A 2 -0.77 -5.96 11.93
N ARG A 3 -0.18 -6.09 10.74
CA ARG A 3 1.27 -5.91 10.51
C ARG A 3 1.51 -4.69 9.63
N THR A 4 2.53 -3.91 9.97
CA THR A 4 2.99 -2.80 9.16
C THR A 4 4.12 -3.25 8.24
N ILE A 5 4.01 -2.97 6.96
CA ILE A 5 5.00 -3.25 5.92
C ILE A 5 5.47 -1.92 5.34
N HIS A 6 6.78 -1.76 5.17
CA HIS A 6 7.36 -0.65 4.45
C HIS A 6 7.66 -1.09 3.01
N TYR A 7 6.87 -0.58 2.05
CA TYR A 7 7.02 -0.90 0.64
C TYR A 7 7.82 0.20 -0.07
N VAL A 8 8.77 -0.18 -0.93
CA VAL A 8 9.49 0.76 -1.79
C VAL A 8 8.87 0.71 -3.19
N VAL A 9 8.33 1.84 -3.63
CA VAL A 9 7.70 1.99 -4.94
C VAL A 9 8.68 1.68 -6.05
N ARG A 10 8.25 0.87 -7.01
CA ARG A 10 9.01 0.53 -8.22
C ARG A 10 8.48 1.30 -9.42
N ARG A 11 9.30 1.40 -10.48
CA ARG A 11 8.86 2.02 -11.74
C ARG A 11 7.64 1.28 -12.29
N GLY A 12 6.57 2.02 -12.56
CA GLY A 12 5.30 1.49 -13.06
C GLY A 12 4.30 1.07 -11.98
N ASP A 13 4.64 1.20 -10.69
CA ASP A 13 3.67 1.02 -9.61
C ASP A 13 2.64 2.16 -9.57
N SER A 14 1.43 1.82 -9.14
CA SER A 14 0.36 2.76 -8.84
C SER A 14 -0.22 2.46 -7.46
N LEU A 15 -0.88 3.45 -6.85
CA LEU A 15 -1.59 3.26 -5.59
C LEU A 15 -2.57 2.07 -5.65
N SER A 16 -3.28 1.92 -6.78
CA SER A 16 -4.23 0.83 -7.02
C SER A 16 -3.56 -0.55 -7.07
N ARG A 17 -2.42 -0.68 -7.78
CA ARG A 17 -1.67 -1.93 -7.87
C ARG A 17 -1.10 -2.35 -6.52
N ILE A 18 -0.53 -1.40 -5.78
CA ILE A 18 0.04 -1.65 -4.44
C ILE A 18 -1.08 -2.03 -3.47
N ALA A 19 -2.18 -1.28 -3.43
CA ALA A 19 -3.30 -1.56 -2.54
C ALA A 19 -3.87 -2.98 -2.77
N ARG A 20 -4.08 -3.35 -4.05
CA ARG A 20 -4.54 -4.69 -4.43
C ARG A 20 -3.57 -5.79 -4.00
N ARG A 21 -2.26 -5.58 -4.19
CA ARG A 21 -1.21 -6.55 -3.79
C ARG A 21 -1.26 -6.87 -2.29
N PHE A 22 -1.55 -5.86 -1.48
CA PHE A 22 -1.61 -5.99 -0.03
C PHE A 22 -3.03 -6.23 0.52
N ARG A 23 -4.03 -6.40 -0.35
CA ARG A 23 -5.45 -6.52 0.02
C ARG A 23 -5.92 -5.39 0.96
N VAL A 24 -5.48 -4.16 0.69
CA VAL A 24 -5.91 -2.94 1.39
C VAL A 24 -6.65 -2.01 0.44
N SER A 25 -7.41 -1.06 0.96
CA SER A 25 -8.04 -0.04 0.12
C SER A 25 -7.03 1.05 -0.28
N VAL A 26 -7.24 1.64 -1.46
CA VAL A 26 -6.43 2.80 -1.91
C VAL A 26 -6.59 3.98 -0.94
N ARG A 27 -7.81 4.21 -0.44
CA ARG A 27 -8.10 5.29 0.53
C ARG A 27 -7.29 5.12 1.81
N ASP A 28 -7.19 3.90 2.32
CA ASP A 28 -6.37 3.60 3.49
C ASP A 28 -4.88 3.83 3.21
N LEU A 29 -4.39 3.33 2.07
CA LEU A 29 -2.99 3.51 1.66
C LEU A 29 -2.61 4.99 1.58
N VAL A 30 -3.49 5.79 1.00
CA VAL A 30 -3.33 7.25 0.88
C VAL A 30 -3.36 7.92 2.26
N ARG A 31 -4.33 7.56 3.12
CA ARG A 31 -4.45 8.07 4.49
C ARG A 31 -3.20 7.80 5.34
N TRP A 32 -2.63 6.59 5.25
CA TRP A 32 -1.46 6.21 6.05
C TRP A 32 -0.16 6.92 5.63
N ASN A 33 -0.12 7.43 4.41
CA ASN A 33 1.07 8.04 3.82
C ASN A 33 0.91 9.56 3.58
N GLY A 34 -0.23 10.15 3.96
CA GLY A 34 -0.50 11.58 3.75
C GLY A 34 -0.52 11.98 2.27
N LEU A 35 -0.86 11.04 1.39
CA LEU A 35 -0.92 11.28 -0.06
C LEU A 35 -2.30 11.79 -0.46
N ARG A 36 -2.46 12.13 -1.73
CA ARG A 36 -3.75 12.31 -2.40
C ARG A 36 -3.97 11.19 -3.42
N LEU A 37 -5.23 10.95 -3.79
CA LEU A 37 -5.57 9.95 -4.81
C LEU A 37 -5.00 10.27 -6.20
N SER A 38 -4.77 11.55 -6.47
CA SER A 38 -4.17 12.07 -7.70
C SER A 38 -2.65 12.07 -7.69
N ASP A 39 -2.01 11.72 -6.56
CA ASP A 39 -0.56 11.83 -6.45
C ASP A 39 0.14 10.75 -7.28
N TYR A 40 1.13 11.18 -8.04
CA TYR A 40 2.02 10.28 -8.75
C TYR A 40 3.03 9.66 -7.78
N LEU A 41 3.12 8.33 -7.79
CA LEU A 41 4.10 7.61 -6.98
C LEU A 41 5.48 7.67 -7.64
N ARG A 42 6.47 8.15 -6.89
CA ARG A 42 7.86 8.22 -7.38
C ARG A 42 8.59 6.90 -7.11
N PRO A 43 9.30 6.31 -8.09
CA PRO A 43 10.17 5.17 -7.82
C PRO A 43 11.16 5.48 -6.69
N GLY A 44 11.33 4.55 -5.75
CA GLY A 44 12.12 4.75 -4.53
C GLY A 44 11.34 5.33 -3.34
N GLN A 45 10.12 5.83 -3.55
CA GLN A 45 9.27 6.32 -2.46
C GLN A 45 8.91 5.19 -1.49
N ARG A 46 8.97 5.48 -0.18
CA ARG A 46 8.61 4.52 0.87
C ARG A 46 7.15 4.72 1.27
N LEU A 47 6.37 3.66 1.21
CA LEU A 47 4.98 3.63 1.64
C LEU A 47 4.81 2.74 2.87
N LYS A 48 4.08 3.24 3.86
CA LYS A 48 3.59 2.50 5.02
C LYS A 48 2.28 1.81 4.64
N VAL A 49 2.25 0.49 4.77
CA VAL A 49 1.09 -0.35 4.45
C VAL A 49 0.74 -1.18 5.66
N HIS A 50 -0.49 -1.06 6.17
CA HIS A 50 -0.96 -1.90 7.27
C HIS A 50 -1.83 -3.04 6.73
N VAL A 51 -1.33 -4.26 6.80
CA VAL A 51 -2.02 -5.47 6.35
C VAL A 51 -2.61 -6.24 7.53
N ASP A 52 -3.80 -6.81 7.32
CA ASP A 52 -4.35 -7.79 8.25
C ASP A 52 -3.86 -9.18 7.84
N VAL A 53 -2.93 -9.73 8.63
CA VAL A 53 -2.26 -11.00 8.31
C VAL A 53 -3.23 -12.19 8.40
N THR A 54 -4.33 -12.03 9.13
CA THR A 54 -5.39 -13.06 9.27
C THR A 54 -6.11 -13.32 7.94
N ARG A 55 -6.18 -12.31 7.04
CA ARG A 55 -6.78 -12.45 5.71
C ARG A 55 -5.80 -12.87 4.60
N LEU A 56 -4.52 -13.01 4.94
CA LEU A 56 -3.47 -13.43 4.00
C LEU A 56 -3.14 -14.93 4.12
N GLY A 57 -3.47 -15.56 5.25
CA GLY A 57 -3.28 -17.00 5.50
C GLY A 57 -4.52 -17.87 5.31
N ALA A 58 -5.67 -17.28 4.96
CA ALA A 58 -6.86 -18.04 4.55
C ALA A 58 -6.76 -18.32 3.04
N GLY A 59 -6.08 -19.42 2.70
CA GLY A 59 -5.94 -19.98 1.37
C GLY A 59 -5.72 -21.47 1.50
#